data_AF-A0A9E5P682-F1
#
_entry.id   AF-A0A9E5P682-F1
#
_cell.length_a   1.000
_cell.length_b   1.000
_cell.length_c   1.000
_cell.angle_alpha   90.00
_cell.angle_beta   90.00
_cell.angle_gamma   90.00
#
_symmetry.space_group_name_H-M   'P 1'
#
loop_
_entity.id
_entity.type
_entity.pdbx_description
1 polymer ?
#
loop_
_entity_poly.entity_id
_entity_poly.type
_entity_poly.pdbx_seq_one_letter_code
_entity_poly.pdbx_strand_id
1 'polypeptide(L)' 'MYRERSLETYLADAAARKPAPGGGSVSAAAGALAAAMGEMSASFTVGNEKYAEVEQEVAG' A
#
# COMPACT_ATOMS: atom_id res chain seq x y z
N MET A 1 -5.59 -14.29 8.60
CA MET A 1 -6.79 -14.85 7.91
C MET A 1 -7.01 -14.26 6.51
N TYR A 2 -6.76 -12.97 6.27
CA TYR A 2 -7.06 -12.33 4.98
C TYR A 2 -5.90 -12.23 3.97
N ARG A 3 -4.66 -12.57 4.37
CA ARG A 3 -3.45 -12.43 3.54
C ARG A 3 -3.50 -13.20 2.21
N GLU A 4 -4.19 -14.35 2.20
CA GLU A 4 -4.30 -15.22 1.02
C GLU A 4 -5.71 -15.23 0.43
N ARG A 5 -6.61 -14.35 0.90
CA ARG A 5 -7.97 -14.22 0.38
C ARG A 5 -8.05 -13.12 -0.67
N SER A 6 -9.11 -13.15 -1.48
CA SER A 6 -9.37 -12.05 -2.41
C SER A 6 -9.64 -10.75 -1.65
N LEU A 7 -9.25 -9.63 -2.27
CA LEU A 7 -9.56 -8.30 -1.75
C LEU A 7 -11.07 -8.09 -1.64
N GLU A 8 -11.84 -8.62 -2.58
CA GLU A 8 -13.31 -8.60 -2.54
C GLU A 8 -13.86 -9.24 -1.25
N THR A 9 -13.34 -10.41 -0.86
CA THR A 9 -13.75 -11.09 0.38
C THR A 9 -13.40 -10.24 1.61
N TYR A 10 -12.22 -9.64 1.62
CA TYR A 10 -11.79 -8.75 2.71
C TYR A 10 -12.72 -7.55 2.87
N LEU A 11 -13.06 -6.88 1.76
CA LEU A 11 -13.92 -5.70 1.76
C LEU A 11 -15.36 -6.04 2.13
N ALA A 12 -15.88 -7.17 1.62
CA ALA A 12 -17.21 -7.65 1.98
C ALA A 12 -17.32 -7.97 3.49
N ASP A 13 -16.30 -8.64 4.05
CA ASP A 13 -16.26 -8.94 5.49
C ASP A 13 -16.08 -7.66 6.33
N ALA A 14 -15.28 -6.70 5.87
CA ALA A 14 -15.06 -5.41 6.55
C ALA A 14 -16.35 -4.58 6.64
N ALA A 15 -17.20 -4.64 5.62
CA ALA A 15 -18.48 -3.95 5.58
C ALA A 15 -19.61 -4.71 6.30
N ALA A 16 -19.42 -6.01 6.57
CA ALA A 16 -20.41 -6.84 7.21
C ALA A 16 -20.47 -6.61 8.73
N ARG A 17 -21.56 -7.05 9.38
CA ARG A 17 -21.70 -7.08 10.84
C ARG A 17 -20.89 -8.23 11.46
N LYS A 18 -19.59 -8.31 11.16
CA LYS A 18 -18.64 -9.31 11.66
C LYS A 18 -17.61 -8.65 12.59
N PRO A 19 -17.04 -9.37 13.57
CA PRO A 19 -16.02 -8.81 14.48
C PRO A 19 -14.66 -8.55 13.81
N ALA A 20 -14.40 -9.13 12.64
CA ALA A 20 -13.18 -8.93 11.85
C ALA A 20 -13.49 -8.97 10.35
N PRO A 21 -12.70 -8.25 9.51
CA PRO A 21 -11.60 -7.37 9.87
C PRO A 21 -12.10 -6.07 10.53
N GLY A 22 -11.45 -5.67 11.63
CA GLY A 22 -11.78 -4.44 12.35
C GLY A 22 -11.11 -3.20 11.76
N GLY A 23 -11.49 -2.01 12.25
CA GLY A 23 -10.99 -0.72 11.73
C GLY A 23 -9.46 -0.62 11.68
N GLY A 24 -8.74 -1.12 12.69
CA GLY A 24 -7.27 -1.12 12.67
C GLY A 24 -6.67 -1.95 11.53
N SER A 25 -7.29 -3.07 11.16
CA SER A 25 -6.85 -3.86 10.00
C SER A 25 -7.07 -3.09 8.70
N VAL A 26 -8.21 -2.41 8.56
CA VAL A 26 -8.54 -1.61 7.37
C VAL A 26 -7.58 -0.43 7.25
N SER A 27 -7.30 0.27 8.34
CA SER A 27 -6.31 1.36 8.37
C SER A 27 -4.91 0.87 8.00
N ALA A 28 -4.49 -0.29 8.50
CA ALA A 28 -3.20 -0.88 8.14
C ALA A 28 -3.13 -1.24 6.64
N ALA A 29 -4.21 -1.80 6.08
CA ALA A 29 -4.29 -2.11 4.65
C ALA A 29 -4.22 -0.83 3.79
N ALA A 30 -4.94 0.23 4.18
CA ALA A 30 -4.87 1.53 3.52
C ALA A 30 -3.45 2.13 3.57
N GLY A 31 -2.78 2.06 4.72
CA GLY A 31 -1.39 2.51 4.88
C GLY A 31 -0.40 1.72 4.02
N ALA A 32 -0.57 0.40 3.92
CA ALA A 32 0.26 -0.44 3.06
C ALA A 32 0.09 -0.08 1.58
N LEU A 33 -1.13 0.17 1.12
CA LEU A 33 -1.39 0.63 -0.25
C LEU A 33 -0.77 2.01 -0.52
N ALA A 34 -0.86 2.93 0.44
CA ALA A 34 -0.21 4.24 0.33
C ALA A 34 1.31 4.13 0.23
N ALA A 35 1.94 3.28 1.05
CA ALA A 35 3.38 3.02 1.00
C ALA A 35 3.80 2.40 -0.33
N ALA A 36 3.04 1.44 -0.86
CA ALA A 36 3.33 0.82 -2.15
C ALA A 36 3.28 1.83 -3.31
N MET A 37 2.35 2.78 -3.29
CA MET A 37 2.30 3.86 -4.27
C MET A 37 3.49 4.82 -4.16
N GLY A 38 3.96 5.09 -2.94
CA GLY A 38 5.17 5.85 -2.68
C GLY A 38 6.42 5.15 -3.25
N GLU A 39 6.58 3.86 -2.98
CA GLU A 39 7.66 3.02 -3.53
C GLU A 39 7.63 3.01 -5.07
N MET A 40 6.46 2.83 -5.67
CA MET A 40 6.29 2.87 -7.12
C MET A 40 6.78 4.20 -7.70
N SER A 41 6.41 5.31 -7.05
CA SER A 41 6.82 6.66 -7.47
C SER A 41 8.34 6.85 -7.36
N ALA A 42 8.95 6.39 -6.27
CA ALA A 42 10.41 6.39 -6.09
C ALA A 42 11.10 5.53 -7.16
N SER A 43 10.54 4.36 -7.48
CA SER A 43 11.09 3.44 -8.50
C SER A 43 11.09 4.03 -9.91
N PHE A 44 10.14 4.92 -10.25
CA PHE A 44 10.16 5.68 -11.52
C PHE A 44 11.15 6.85 -11.52
N THR A 45 11.65 7.23 -10.35
CA THR A 45 12.57 8.35 -10.14
C THR A 45 14.02 7.87 -10.15
N VAL A 46 14.32 6.78 -9.46
CA VAL A 46 15.65 6.14 -9.44
C VAL A 46 15.99 5.61 -10.84
N GLY A 47 17.21 5.87 -11.31
CA GLY A 47 17.69 5.47 -12.63
C GLY A 47 17.15 6.30 -13.81
N ASN A 48 16.42 7.38 -13.54
CA ASN A 48 15.91 8.27 -14.58
C ASN A 48 16.78 9.52 -14.69
N GLU A 49 17.42 9.73 -15.86
CA GLU A 49 18.32 10.86 -16.11
C GLU A 49 17.68 12.22 -15.82
N LYS A 50 16.37 12.36 -16.00
CA LYS A 50 15.62 13.59 -15.70
C LYS A 50 15.61 13.93 -14.21
N TYR A 51 15.78 12.95 -13.34
CA TYR A 51 15.70 13.08 -11.89
C TYR A 51 17.04 12.80 -11.19
N ALA A 52 18.15 12.76 -11.93
CA ALA A 52 19.49 12.48 -11.40
C ALA A 52 19.90 13.42 -10.24
N GLU A 53 19.43 14.67 -10.25
CA GLU A 53 19.72 15.65 -9.19
C GLU A 53 19.03 15.34 -7.86
N VAL A 54 17.89 14.64 -7.89
CA VAL A 54 17.06 14.32 -6.70
C VAL A 54 17.05 12.83 -6.37
N GLU A 55 17.73 12.01 -7.16
CA GLU A 55 17.76 10.55 -7.02
C GLU A 55 18.26 10.11 -5.63
N GLN A 56 19.25 10.80 -5.05
CA GLN A 56 19.77 10.48 -3.72
C GLN A 56 18.77 10.76 -2.58
N GLU A 57 17.75 11.60 -2.80
CA GLU A 57 16.72 11.89 -1.79
C GLU A 57 15.64 10.80 -1.74
N VAL A 58 15.51 10.02 -2.81
CA VAL A 58 14.48 8.97 -2.97
C VAL A 58 15.07 7.56 -3.00
N ALA A 59 16.37 7.42 -3.26
CA ALA A 59 17.12 6.18 -3.11
C ALA A 59 17.40 5.91 -1.63
N GLY A 60 16.39 5.41 -0.92
CA GLY A 60 16.51 4.88 0.43
C GLY A 60 17.10 3.47 0.47
#